data_AF-A0A3B4FQZ2-F1
#
_entry.id   AF-A0A3B4FQZ2-F1
#
_cell.length_a   1.000
_cell.length_b   1.000
_cell.length_c   1.000
_cell.angle_alpha   90.00
_cell.angle_beta   90.00
_cell.angle_gamma   90.00
#
_symmetry.space_group_name_H-M   'P 1'
#
loop_
_entity.id
_entity.type
_entity.pdbx_description
1 polymer ?
#
loop_
_entity_poly.entity_id
_entity_poly.type
_entity_poly.pdbx_seq_one_letter_code
_entity_poly.pdbx_strand_id
1 'polypeptide(L)'
;PPARPTTHNLAAICHQGRGRPRYPPSFFPKSGSSHFRRRGHAMNRLESWFRVCCSGHLEQSSQILCCAQQAWKNALSLFCVEEYSTMTLPYECCENTGEARWSCFDSELPNPNYTSKPGYNAPEIPEEPGFTFDPNTC
;
A
#
# COMPACT_ATOMS: atom_id res chain seq x y z
N PRO A 1 -3.88 7.16 -5.35
CA PRO A 1 -3.11 6.61 -4.22
C PRO A 1 -3.97 5.66 -3.37
N PRO A 2 -3.39 4.77 -2.54
CA PRO A 2 -4.15 4.02 -1.54
C PRO A 2 -4.52 4.92 -0.35
N ALA A 3 -5.76 4.81 0.14
CA ALA A 3 -6.22 5.61 1.28
C ALA A 3 -5.54 5.22 2.59
N ARG A 4 -5.35 6.19 3.49
CA ARG A 4 -4.83 5.93 4.83
C ARG A 4 -5.79 4.97 5.55
N PRO A 5 -5.26 3.94 6.25
CA PRO A 5 -6.10 3.06 7.04
C PRO A 5 -6.80 3.83 8.16
N THR A 6 -8.10 3.59 8.29
CA THR A 6 -9.00 4.12 9.31
C THR A 6 -9.88 2.99 9.84
N THR A 7 -10.55 3.21 10.97
CA THR A 7 -11.53 2.25 11.49
C THR A 7 -12.63 1.90 10.48
N HIS A 8 -13.00 2.83 9.60
CA HIS A 8 -14.05 2.65 8.60
C HIS A 8 -13.64 1.72 7.45
N ASN A 9 -12.38 1.76 7.02
CA ASN A 9 -11.90 0.96 5.88
C ASN A 9 -11.08 -0.27 6.29
N LEU A 10 -10.76 -0.44 7.57
CA LEU A 10 -9.92 -1.53 8.09
C LEU A 10 -10.46 -2.92 7.76
N ALA A 11 -11.77 -3.13 7.93
CA ALA A 11 -12.40 -4.41 7.60
C ALA A 11 -12.24 -4.75 6.11
N ALA A 12 -12.38 -3.76 5.23
CA ALA A 12 -12.17 -3.96 3.80
C ALA A 12 -10.70 -4.23 3.47
N ILE A 13 -9.77 -3.52 4.13
CA ILE A 13 -8.33 -3.77 3.99
C ILE A 13 -8.01 -5.25 4.28
N CYS A 14 -8.48 -5.78 5.41
CA CYS A 14 -8.18 -7.14 5.84
C CYS A 14 -8.93 -8.22 5.06
N HIS A 15 -10.21 -8.02 4.77
CA HIS A 15 -11.06 -9.10 4.25
C HIS A 15 -11.26 -9.06 2.73
N GLN A 16 -11.03 -7.92 2.07
CA GLN A 16 -11.32 -7.75 0.63
C GLN A 16 -10.06 -7.71 -0.24
N GLY A 17 -8.87 -8.00 0.32
CA GLY A 17 -7.59 -7.93 -0.40
C GLY A 17 -7.53 -8.74 -1.69
N ARG A 18 -8.12 -9.94 -1.71
CA ARG A 18 -8.15 -10.79 -2.93
C ARG A 18 -9.00 -10.20 -4.06
N GLY A 19 -9.91 -9.28 -3.75
CA GLY A 19 -10.73 -8.60 -4.76
C GLY A 19 -10.09 -7.34 -5.33
N ARG A 20 -8.87 -6.97 -4.92
CA ARG A 20 -8.18 -5.75 -5.38
C ARG A 20 -7.04 -6.09 -6.35
N PRO A 21 -6.79 -5.25 -7.38
CA PRO A 21 -5.76 -5.52 -8.38
C PRO A 21 -4.37 -5.81 -7.78
N ARG A 22 -3.61 -6.65 -8.48
CA ARG A 22 -2.17 -6.85 -8.27
C ARG A 22 -1.46 -6.60 -9.59
N TYR A 23 -0.21 -6.20 -9.49
CA TYR A 23 0.57 -5.73 -10.63
C TYR A 23 1.85 -6.57 -10.76
N PRO A 24 1.77 -7.85 -11.15
CA PRO A 24 2.97 -8.67 -11.38
C PRO A 24 3.82 -8.07 -12.52
N PRO A 25 5.09 -8.48 -12.68
CA PRO A 25 5.97 -7.96 -13.73
C PRO A 25 5.40 -8.09 -15.15
N SER A 26 4.54 -9.07 -15.41
CA SER A 26 3.86 -9.30 -16.68
C SER A 26 2.68 -8.36 -16.95
N PHE A 27 2.20 -7.61 -15.95
CA PHE A 27 1.03 -6.73 -16.08
C PHE A 27 1.30 -5.53 -16.98
N PHE A 28 2.53 -5.01 -16.95
CA PHE A 28 2.92 -3.83 -17.73
C PHE A 28 3.77 -4.21 -18.94
N PRO A 29 3.74 -3.41 -20.03
CA PRO A 29 4.65 -3.59 -21.17
C PRO A 29 6.13 -3.64 -20.73
N LYS A 30 6.97 -4.36 -21.47
CA LYS A 30 8.40 -4.54 -21.11
C LYS A 30 9.20 -3.24 -21.12
N SER A 31 8.85 -2.29 -21.98
CA SER A 31 9.49 -0.98 -22.14
C SER A 31 8.49 0.17 -21.99
N GLY A 32 8.98 1.38 -21.70
CA GLY A 32 8.16 2.60 -21.62
C GLY A 32 7.20 2.68 -20.42
N SER A 33 7.22 1.72 -19.49
CA SER A 33 6.25 1.59 -18.39
C SER A 33 6.88 1.58 -17.00
N SER A 34 8.17 1.93 -16.88
CA SER A 34 8.94 1.80 -15.63
C SER A 34 8.27 2.48 -14.44
N HIS A 35 7.77 3.70 -14.62
CA HIS A 35 7.06 4.43 -13.58
C HIS A 35 5.75 3.74 -13.15
N PHE A 36 4.97 3.17 -14.08
CA PHE A 36 3.79 2.38 -13.72
C PHE A 36 4.16 1.10 -12.96
N ARG A 37 5.27 0.46 -13.33
CA ARG A 37 5.78 -0.73 -12.63
C ARG A 37 6.14 -0.40 -11.18
N ARG A 38 6.80 0.74 -10.91
CA ARG A 38 7.12 1.18 -9.54
C ARG A 38 5.86 1.43 -8.72
N ARG A 39 4.86 2.11 -9.28
CA ARG A 39 3.55 2.29 -8.62
C ARG A 39 2.87 0.96 -8.33
N GLY A 40 2.85 0.04 -9.30
CA GLY A 40 2.28 -1.29 -9.14
C GLY A 40 3.01 -2.11 -8.07
N HIS A 41 4.33 -2.00 -8.01
CA HIS A 41 5.17 -2.62 -7.00
C HIS A 41 4.84 -2.11 -5.59
N ALA A 42 4.74 -0.79 -5.43
CA ALA A 42 4.34 -0.17 -4.17
C ALA A 42 2.95 -0.65 -3.70
N MET A 43 2.00 -0.82 -4.62
CA MET A 43 0.67 -1.37 -4.30
C MET A 43 0.73 -2.84 -3.87
N ASN A 44 1.51 -3.67 -4.58
CA ASN A 44 1.70 -5.09 -4.23
C ASN A 44 2.33 -5.23 -2.83
N ARG A 45 3.34 -4.41 -2.53
CA ARG A 45 4.00 -4.33 -1.22
C ARG A 45 3.04 -3.96 -0.12
N LEU A 46 2.29 -2.88 -0.32
CA LEU A 46 1.30 -2.45 0.67
C LEU A 46 0.30 -3.56 0.99
N GLU A 47 -0.19 -4.25 -0.03
CA GLU A 47 -1.13 -5.35 0.12
C GLU A 47 -0.53 -6.57 0.80
N SER A 48 0.74 -6.86 0.54
CA SER A 48 1.50 -7.89 1.27
C SER A 48 1.62 -7.54 2.75
N TRP A 49 1.97 -6.29 3.07
CA TRP A 49 2.15 -5.86 4.45
C TRP A 49 0.83 -5.71 5.22
N PHE A 50 -0.27 -5.37 4.54
CA PHE A 50 -1.60 -5.47 5.15
C PHE A 50 -1.94 -6.89 5.56
N ARG A 51 -1.56 -7.92 4.78
CA ARG A 51 -1.76 -9.32 5.21
C ARG A 51 -1.02 -9.65 6.50
N VAL A 52 0.17 -9.08 6.73
CA VAL A 52 0.92 -9.25 7.99
C VAL A 52 0.12 -8.68 9.17
N CYS A 53 -0.48 -7.50 9.02
CA CYS A 53 -1.31 -6.91 10.07
C CYS A 53 -2.62 -7.66 10.31
N CYS A 54 -3.17 -8.29 9.26
CA CYS A 54 -4.47 -8.96 9.28
C CYS A 54 -4.37 -10.49 9.43
N SER A 55 -3.19 -11.06 9.72
CA SER A 55 -2.97 -12.52 9.79
C SER A 55 -3.56 -13.20 11.03
N GLY A 56 -4.18 -12.43 11.94
CA GLY A 56 -4.76 -12.94 13.19
C GLY A 56 -3.76 -12.99 14.36
N HIS A 57 -2.54 -12.47 14.21
CA HIS A 57 -1.59 -12.36 15.33
C HIS A 57 -1.89 -11.18 16.27
N LEU A 58 -2.69 -10.23 15.81
CA LEU A 58 -3.13 -9.05 16.56
C LEU A 58 -4.60 -9.22 16.92
N GLU A 59 -4.91 -9.21 18.21
CA GLU A 59 -6.27 -9.46 18.73
C GLU A 59 -7.11 -8.17 18.79
N GLN A 60 -6.46 -7.02 18.98
CA GLN A 60 -7.15 -5.74 19.16
C GLN A 60 -7.24 -4.97 17.84
N SER A 61 -8.45 -4.50 17.51
CA SER A 61 -8.67 -3.69 16.30
C SER A 61 -7.82 -2.41 16.26
N SER A 62 -7.48 -1.84 17.42
CA SER A 62 -6.56 -0.69 17.54
C SER A 62 -5.13 -1.05 17.12
N GLN A 63 -4.63 -2.23 17.50
CA GLN A 63 -3.31 -2.72 17.09
C GLN A 63 -3.27 -3.04 15.61
N ILE A 64 -4.32 -3.68 15.07
CA ILE A 64 -4.44 -3.95 13.62
C ILE A 64 -4.44 -2.63 12.84
N LEU A 65 -5.21 -1.64 13.29
CA LEU A 65 -5.24 -0.31 12.68
C LEU A 65 -3.87 0.36 12.70
N CYS A 66 -3.20 0.35 13.85
CA CYS A 66 -1.87 0.94 13.99
C CYS A 66 -0.86 0.24 13.07
N CYS A 67 -0.83 -1.10 13.05
CA CYS A 67 0.00 -1.88 12.14
C CYS A 67 -0.27 -1.51 10.68
N ALA A 68 -1.55 -1.43 10.27
CA ALA A 68 -1.91 -1.07 8.91
C ALA A 68 -1.44 0.36 8.56
N GLN A 69 -1.58 1.33 9.48
CA GLN A 69 -1.09 2.68 9.27
C GLN A 69 0.44 2.74 9.15
N GLN A 70 1.17 1.96 9.96
CA GLN A 70 2.62 1.82 9.82
C GLN A 70 2.98 1.18 8.47
N ALA A 71 2.33 0.10 8.07
CA ALA A 71 2.54 -0.54 6.77
C ALA A 71 2.32 0.45 5.62
N TRP A 72 1.24 1.23 5.68
CA TRP A 72 0.92 2.27 4.70
C TRP A 72 1.99 3.35 4.63
N LYS A 73 2.41 3.92 5.77
CA LYS A 73 3.47 4.95 5.80
C LYS A 73 4.80 4.40 5.29
N ASN A 74 5.19 3.19 5.71
CA ASN A 74 6.45 2.57 5.29
C ASN A 74 6.44 2.24 3.79
N ALA A 75 5.33 1.71 3.25
CA ALA A 75 5.26 1.33 1.84
C ALA A 75 5.36 2.56 0.94
N LEU A 76 4.69 3.65 1.30
CA LEU A 76 4.77 4.93 0.59
C LEU A 76 6.11 5.64 0.78
N SER A 77 6.74 5.51 1.95
CA SER A 77 8.11 6.00 2.18
C SER A 77 9.09 5.31 1.24
N LEU A 78 9.02 3.97 1.17
CA LEU A 78 9.88 3.19 0.30
C LEU A 78 9.61 3.48 -1.19
N PHE A 79 8.34 3.65 -1.58
CA PHE A 79 7.99 4.12 -2.92
C PHE A 79 8.66 5.46 -3.24
N CYS A 80 8.67 6.42 -2.31
CA CYS A 80 9.35 7.68 -2.53
C CYS A 80 10.87 7.54 -2.66
N VAL A 81 11.50 6.68 -1.84
CA VAL A 81 12.93 6.35 -2.00
C VAL A 81 13.20 5.74 -3.39
N GLU A 82 12.32 4.87 -3.87
CA GLU A 82 12.40 4.25 -5.20
C GLU A 82 12.18 5.26 -6.34
N GLU A 83 11.31 6.25 -6.17
CA GLU A 83 11.09 7.31 -7.16
C GLU A 83 12.35 8.19 -7.29
N TYR A 84 12.95 8.58 -6.16
CA TYR A 84 14.18 9.39 -6.12
C TYR A 84 15.44 8.64 -6.57
N SER A 85 15.44 7.30 -6.60
CA SER A 85 16.57 6.51 -7.09
C SER A 85 16.61 6.36 -8.62
N THR A 86 15.74 7.09 -9.32
CA THR A 86 15.66 7.09 -10.79
C THR A 86 15.92 8.48 -11.38
N MET A 87 16.19 8.54 -12.69
CA MET A 87 16.36 9.81 -13.41
C MET A 87 15.03 10.44 -13.86
N THR A 88 13.89 9.93 -13.40
CA THR A 88 12.56 10.49 -13.71
C THR A 88 12.12 11.44 -12.60
N LEU A 89 11.24 12.39 -12.94
CA LEU A 89 10.58 13.22 -11.93
C LEU A 89 9.84 12.31 -10.94
N PRO A 90 10.04 12.48 -9.62
CA PRO A 90 9.35 11.66 -8.63
C PRO A 90 7.86 11.96 -8.64
N TYR A 91 7.07 11.03 -8.10
CA TYR A 91 5.68 11.31 -7.78
C TYR A 91 5.55 12.54 -6.87
N GLU A 92 4.68 13.50 -7.23
CA GLU A 92 4.57 14.81 -6.58
C GLU A 92 4.43 14.76 -5.05
N CYS A 93 3.69 13.78 -4.50
CA CYS A 93 3.54 13.66 -3.06
C CYS A 93 4.83 13.31 -2.33
N CYS A 94 5.83 12.75 -3.02
CA CYS A 94 7.14 12.44 -2.45
C CYS A 94 7.99 13.68 -2.17
N GLU A 95 7.68 14.81 -2.80
CA GLU A 95 8.32 16.11 -2.54
C GLU A 95 7.96 16.66 -1.15
N ASN A 96 6.80 16.26 -0.63
CA ASN A 96 6.36 16.63 0.71
C ASN A 96 7.06 15.80 1.80
N THR A 97 7.07 16.30 3.03
CA THR A 97 7.63 15.61 4.21
C THR A 97 6.62 15.56 5.37
N GLY A 98 6.89 14.72 6.36
CA GLY A 98 6.04 14.58 7.55
C GLY A 98 4.58 14.25 7.20
N GLU A 99 3.63 14.83 7.95
CA GLU A 99 2.21 14.62 7.71
C GLU A 99 1.72 15.23 6.38
N ALA A 100 2.38 16.26 5.83
CA ALA A 100 1.99 16.82 4.52
C ALA A 100 2.12 15.79 3.38
N ARG A 101 3.14 14.92 3.45
CA ARG A 101 3.28 13.77 2.54
C ARG A 101 2.09 12.84 2.62
N TRP A 102 1.68 12.50 3.84
CA TRP A 102 0.58 11.56 4.07
C TRP A 102 -0.76 12.15 3.62
N SER A 103 -1.02 13.42 3.93
CA SER A 103 -2.20 14.12 3.44
C SER A 103 -2.25 14.18 1.90
N CYS A 104 -1.11 14.36 1.23
CA CYS A 104 -1.04 14.33 -0.22
C CYS A 104 -1.40 12.94 -0.79
N PHE A 105 -0.86 11.86 -0.21
CA PHE A 105 -1.25 10.50 -0.63
C PHE A 105 -2.70 10.15 -0.27
N ASP A 106 -3.33 10.86 0.67
CA ASP A 106 -4.70 10.62 1.12
C ASP A 106 -5.74 11.60 0.55
N SER A 107 -5.37 12.45 -0.41
CA SER A 107 -6.27 13.48 -0.96
C SER A 107 -7.10 12.98 -2.14
N GLU A 108 -6.46 12.40 -3.15
CA GLU A 108 -7.12 11.88 -4.35
C GLU A 108 -7.19 10.36 -4.31
N LEU A 109 -8.35 9.88 -3.86
CA LEU A 109 -8.60 8.47 -3.54
C LEU A 109 -9.59 7.84 -4.53
N PRO A 110 -9.12 7.13 -5.56
CA PRO A 110 -10.00 6.38 -6.45
C PRO A 110 -10.76 5.24 -5.76
N ASN A 111 -10.26 4.74 -4.63
CA ASN A 111 -10.88 3.65 -3.86
C ASN A 111 -10.63 3.83 -2.35
N PRO A 112 -11.29 4.81 -1.69
CA PRO A 112 -11.04 5.13 -0.28
C PRO A 112 -11.43 4.02 0.69
N ASN A 113 -12.41 3.21 0.28
CA ASN A 113 -13.00 2.15 1.09
C ASN A 113 -12.43 0.77 0.78
N TYR A 114 -11.35 0.69 0.00
CA TYR A 114 -10.70 -0.58 -0.34
C TYR A 114 -11.66 -1.64 -0.91
N THR A 115 -12.66 -1.17 -1.66
CA THR A 115 -13.70 -2.01 -2.27
C THR A 115 -13.08 -3.02 -3.21
N SER A 116 -13.58 -4.25 -3.13
CA SER A 116 -13.25 -5.32 -4.07
C SER A 116 -13.94 -5.10 -5.42
N LYS A 117 -13.30 -5.56 -6.49
CA LYS A 117 -13.91 -5.66 -7.82
C LYS A 117 -14.72 -6.96 -7.90
N PRO A 118 -16.05 -6.89 -8.15
CA PRO A 118 -16.88 -8.10 -8.28
C PRO A 118 -16.33 -9.05 -9.35
N GLY A 119 -16.28 -10.35 -9.04
CA GLY A 119 -15.79 -11.38 -9.97
C GLY A 119 -14.29 -11.37 -10.24
N TYR A 120 -13.52 -10.46 -9.63
CA TYR A 120 -12.06 -10.43 -9.76
C TYR A 120 -11.40 -11.19 -8.61
N ASN A 121 -10.42 -12.02 -8.95
CA ASN A 121 -9.51 -12.64 -8.00
C ASN A 121 -8.08 -12.23 -8.33
N ALA A 122 -7.40 -11.66 -7.33
CA ALA A 122 -6.01 -11.28 -7.44
C ALA A 122 -5.12 -12.50 -7.75
N PRO A 123 -4.17 -12.39 -8.70
CA PRO A 123 -3.13 -13.40 -8.83
C PRO A 123 -2.31 -13.44 -7.55
N GLU A 124 -1.76 -14.61 -7.25
CA GLU A 124 -0.79 -14.74 -6.17
C GLU A 124 0.48 -13.98 -6.54
N ILE A 125 0.92 -13.15 -5.60
CA ILE A 125 2.18 -12.42 -5.69
C ILE A 125 3.06 -12.85 -4.52
N PRO A 126 4.39 -12.85 -4.68
CA PRO A 126 5.30 -13.10 -3.58
C PRO A 126 5.03 -12.16 -2.40
N GLU A 127 5.32 -12.65 -1.20
CA GLU A 127 5.31 -11.79 -0.01
C GLU A 127 6.48 -10.82 -0.08
N GLU A 128 6.20 -9.55 0.18
CA GLU A 128 7.21 -8.50 0.22
C GLU A 128 7.82 -8.43 1.63
N PRO A 129 9.13 -8.65 1.79
CA PRO A 129 9.81 -8.52 3.08
C PRO A 129 9.97 -7.04 3.48
N GLY A 130 10.56 -6.79 4.65
CA GLY A 130 10.99 -5.45 5.06
C GLY A 130 9.97 -4.63 5.84
N PHE A 131 8.89 -5.26 6.31
CA PHE A 131 7.97 -4.65 7.27
C PHE A 131 7.86 -5.48 8.54
N THR A 132 8.11 -4.82 9.67
CA THR A 132 7.93 -5.34 11.02
C THR A 132 7.08 -4.35 11.78
N PHE A 133 5.97 -4.81 12.35
CA PHE A 133 5.11 -3.99 13.19
C PHE A 133 5.82 -3.64 14.50
N ASP A 134 5.83 -2.35 14.88
CA ASP A 134 6.29 -1.90 16.19
C ASP A 134 5.10 -1.40 17.03
N PRO A 135 4.65 -2.12 18.06
CA PRO A 135 3.50 -1.72 18.87
C PRO A 135 3.75 -0.46 19.71
N ASN A 136 4.99 0.01 19.86
CA ASN A 136 5.33 1.18 20.67
C ASN A 136 5.23 2.50 19.90
N THR A 137 4.98 2.44 18.59
CA THR A 137 4.89 3.63 17.71
C THR A 137 3.45 3.88 17.24
N CYS A 138 2.51 3.46 18.07
CA CYS A 138 1.10 3.82 18.08
C CYS A 138 0.88 4.95 19.10
#